data_AF-K7KL20-F1
#
_entry.id   AF-K7KL20-F1
#
_cell.length_a   1.000
_cell.length_b   1.000
_cell.length_c   1.000
_cell.angle_alpha   90.00
_cell.angle_beta   90.00
_cell.angle_gamma   90.00
#
_symmetry.space_group_name_H-M   'P 1'
#
loop_
_entity.id
_entity.type
_entity.pdbx_description
1 polymer ?
#
loop_
_entity_poly.entity_id
_entity_poly.type
_entity_poly.pdbx_seq_one_letter_code
_entity_poly.pdbx_strand_id
1 'polypeptide(L)'
;MNFIVRFFNNQFLDKVEEKFPKDAELIVACQKGLRSLAACELLYNAGYKNLFWVQGGYEAAEGEDFIVEGPSASQVFWNWIWLQISDFIIISSWTDQQRAAAAKEGWGYRLVFSARLIGVFLVADALYFGAQQIGRYLQDIWTH
;
A
#
# COMPACT_ATOMS: atom_id res chain seq x y z
N MET A 1 18.47 -24.64 21.37
CA MET A 1 18.80 -23.29 20.85
C MET A 1 17.86 -23.02 19.68
N ASN A 2 16.94 -22.05 19.78
CA ASN A 2 15.88 -21.88 18.78
C ASN A 2 16.40 -21.16 17.53
N PHE A 3 16.73 -21.92 16.48
CA PHE A 3 17.00 -21.37 15.15
C PHE A 3 15.81 -21.57 14.24
N ILE A 4 15.04 -20.49 14.04
CA ILE A 4 13.89 -20.53 13.15
C ILE A 4 14.30 -20.05 11.76
N VAL A 5 14.23 -20.97 10.82
CA VAL A 5 14.76 -20.78 9.48
C VAL A 5 13.60 -20.56 8.49
N ARG A 6 13.43 -19.32 8.02
CA ARG A 6 12.35 -18.89 7.12
C ARG A 6 12.71 -19.21 5.67
N PHE A 7 12.03 -20.18 5.04
CA PHE A 7 12.45 -20.63 3.71
C PHE A 7 11.40 -20.79 2.61
N PHE A 8 11.73 -20.18 1.46
CA PHE A 8 11.52 -20.70 0.12
C PHE A 8 12.42 -19.91 -0.86
N ASN A 9 13.70 -20.28 -0.97
CA ASN A 9 14.62 -19.76 -2.00
C ASN A 9 15.59 -20.89 -2.39
N ASN A 10 16.05 -20.94 -3.63
CA ASN A 10 16.94 -21.99 -4.14
C ASN A 10 18.29 -22.05 -3.39
N GLN A 11 18.70 -20.96 -2.74
CA GLN A 11 19.93 -20.87 -1.93
C GLN A 11 19.69 -21.27 -0.46
N PHE A 12 18.78 -22.22 -0.23
CA PHE A 12 18.42 -22.62 1.12
C PHE A 12 19.53 -23.34 1.84
N LEU A 13 19.92 -24.47 1.26
CA LEU A 13 20.86 -25.38 1.88
C LEU A 13 22.19 -24.66 2.15
N ASP A 14 22.70 -23.90 1.18
CA ASP A 14 23.94 -23.12 1.32
C ASP A 14 23.93 -22.22 2.57
N LYS A 15 22.83 -21.51 2.79
CA LYS A 15 22.70 -20.58 3.94
C LYS A 15 22.55 -21.29 5.28
N VAL A 16 22.00 -22.50 5.29
CA VAL A 16 21.89 -23.31 6.51
C VAL A 16 23.22 -23.97 6.81
N GLU A 17 23.88 -24.54 5.80
CA GLU A 17 25.19 -25.18 5.93
C GLU A 17 26.28 -24.20 6.40
N GLU A 18 26.23 -22.94 5.94
CA GLU A 18 27.15 -21.89 6.40
C GLU A 18 26.99 -21.56 7.90
N LYS A 19 25.75 -21.62 8.41
CA LYS A 19 25.43 -21.12 9.76
C LYS A 19 25.30 -22.20 10.81
N PHE A 20 24.93 -23.41 10.42
CA PHE A 20 24.53 -24.47 11.35
C PHE A 20 25.29 -25.77 11.11
N PRO A 21 25.98 -26.31 12.13
CA PRO A 21 26.58 -27.63 12.02
C PRO A 21 25.48 -28.69 11.83
N LYS A 22 25.81 -29.81 11.17
CA LYS A 22 24.84 -30.86 10.83
C LYS A 22 24.19 -31.54 12.04
N ASP A 23 24.84 -31.46 13.20
CA ASP A 23 24.36 -32.00 14.47
C ASP A 23 23.48 -31.01 15.26
N ALA A 24 23.31 -29.78 14.78
CA ALA A 24 22.47 -28.78 15.43
C ALA A 24 20.99 -29.17 15.42
N GLU A 25 20.29 -28.83 16.50
CA GLU A 25 18.83 -28.89 16.57
C GLU A 25 18.25 -27.71 15.78
N LEU A 26 17.51 -28.00 14.71
CA LEU A 26 16.89 -27.01 13.85
C LEU A 26 15.37 -27.11 13.93
N ILE A 27 14.72 -25.96 14.16
CA ILE A 27 13.26 -25.85 14.17
C ILE A 27 12.84 -25.04 12.94
N VAL A 28 12.15 -25.67 12.00
CA VAL A 28 11.72 -25.03 10.76
C VAL A 28 10.25 -24.64 10.86
N ALA A 29 9.94 -23.37 10.59
CA ALA A 29 8.57 -22.87 10.61
C ALA A 29 8.25 -22.10 9.33
N CYS A 30 7.01 -22.26 8.87
CA CYS A 30 6.41 -21.51 7.76
C CYS A 30 5.12 -20.85 8.28
N GLN A 31 4.52 -19.93 7.52
CA GLN A 31 3.20 -19.35 7.83
C GLN A 31 2.13 -20.42 8.14
N LYS A 32 1.93 -21.41 7.24
CA LYS A 32 0.95 -22.51 7.38
C LYS A 32 1.52 -23.92 7.65
N GLY A 33 2.84 -24.07 7.77
CA GLY A 33 3.49 -25.37 8.02
C GLY A 33 3.89 -26.24 6.81
N LEU A 34 3.25 -26.12 5.63
CA LEU A 34 3.57 -27.02 4.49
C LEU A 34 4.97 -26.80 3.90
N ARG A 35 5.43 -25.55 3.80
CA ARG A 35 6.77 -25.26 3.27
C ARG A 35 7.88 -25.67 4.24
N SER A 36 7.61 -25.63 5.55
CA SER A 36 8.57 -26.12 6.55
C SER A 36 8.75 -27.63 6.46
N LEU A 37 7.69 -28.38 6.14
CA LEU A 37 7.80 -29.83 5.94
C LEU A 37 8.69 -30.17 4.73
N ALA A 38 8.48 -29.50 3.60
CA ALA A 38 9.32 -29.68 2.42
C ALA A 38 10.78 -29.24 2.67
N ALA A 39 10.98 -28.19 3.46
CA ALA A 39 12.31 -27.76 3.89
C ALA A 39 12.99 -28.79 4.81
N CYS A 40 12.24 -29.44 5.71
CA CYS A 40 12.78 -30.52 6.54
C CYS A 40 13.22 -31.72 5.69
N GLU A 41 12.50 -32.07 4.62
CA GLU A 41 12.92 -33.13 3.71
C GLU A 41 14.27 -32.80 3.02
N LEU A 42 14.43 -31.56 2.55
CA LEU A 42 15.69 -31.11 1.96
C LEU A 42 16.86 -31.16 2.97
N LEU A 43 16.63 -30.70 4.21
CA LEU A 43 17.64 -30.74 5.25
C LEU A 43 17.98 -32.17 5.68
N TYR A 44 16.98 -33.04 5.75
CA TYR A 44 17.19 -34.45 6.06
C TYR A 44 18.08 -35.11 5.01
N ASN A 45 17.83 -34.83 3.74
CA ASN A 45 18.66 -35.31 2.62
C ASN A 45 20.09 -34.72 2.64
N ALA A 46 20.29 -33.52 3.18
CA ALA A 46 21.62 -32.91 3.38
C ALA A 46 22.40 -33.48 4.59
N GLY A 47 21.75 -34.32 5.41
CA GLY A 47 22.35 -35.04 6.54
C GLY A 47 22.07 -34.44 7.91
N TYR A 48 21.12 -33.50 8.04
CA TYR A 48 20.67 -33.01 9.34
C TYR A 48 19.79 -34.06 10.02
N LYS A 49 20.13 -34.43 11.27
CA LYS A 49 19.43 -35.49 12.03
C LYS A 49 18.36 -34.95 12.97
N ASN A 50 18.56 -33.75 13.50
CA ASN A 50 17.74 -33.17 14.56
C ASN A 50 16.83 -32.07 13.99
N LEU A 51 15.81 -32.49 13.22
CA LEU A 51 14.89 -31.59 12.52
C LEU A 51 13.51 -31.64 13.17
N PHE A 52 13.01 -30.46 13.55
CA PHE A 52 11.66 -30.27 14.08
C PHE A 52 10.92 -29.26 13.22
N TRP A 53 9.60 -29.43 13.09
CA TRP A 53 8.75 -28.47 12.37
C TRP A 53 7.55 -28.08 13.23
N VAL A 54 7.11 -26.83 13.09
CA VAL A 54 5.96 -26.32 13.83
C VAL A 54 4.67 -26.69 13.10
N GLN A 55 3.85 -27.55 13.71
CA GLN A 55 2.56 -27.95 13.16
C GLN A 55 1.63 -26.72 13.05
N GLY A 56 1.04 -26.51 11.87
CA GLY A 56 0.18 -25.35 11.59
C GLY A 56 0.93 -24.06 11.23
N GLY A 57 2.24 -24.01 11.46
CA GLY A 57 3.06 -22.82 11.18
C GLY A 57 2.83 -21.66 12.15
N TYR A 58 3.40 -20.50 11.83
CA TYR A 58 3.29 -19.30 12.69
C TYR A 58 1.85 -18.80 12.88
N GLU A 59 0.94 -19.06 11.93
CA GLU A 59 -0.47 -18.65 12.06
C GLU A 59 -1.25 -19.48 13.09
N ALA A 60 -0.78 -20.68 13.41
CA ALA A 60 -1.44 -21.55 14.38
C ALA A 60 -0.97 -21.30 15.82
N ALA A 61 0.09 -20.52 15.99
CA ALA A 61 0.65 -20.20 17.29
C ALA A 61 -0.12 -19.04 17.92
N GLU A 62 -0.44 -19.18 19.20
CA GLU A 62 -1.09 -18.12 19.95
C GLU A 62 -0.09 -16.97 20.19
N GLY A 63 -0.60 -15.77 20.48
CA GLY A 63 0.22 -14.57 20.59
C GLY A 63 1.31 -14.63 21.66
N GLU A 64 1.24 -15.60 22.57
CA GLU A 64 2.22 -15.81 23.64
C GLU A 64 3.28 -16.88 23.29
N ASP A 65 3.09 -17.67 22.23
CA ASP A 65 3.97 -18.80 21.90
C ASP A 65 5.30 -18.36 21.26
N PHE A 66 5.30 -17.21 20.58
CA PHE A 66 6.48 -16.68 19.91
C PHE A 66 6.67 -15.20 20.19
N ILE A 67 7.88 -14.82 20.62
CA ILE A 67 8.32 -13.42 20.63
C ILE A 67 8.55 -13.00 19.18
N VAL A 68 7.67 -12.14 18.66
CA VAL A 68 7.81 -11.61 17.29
C VAL A 68 8.83 -10.47 17.30
N GLU A 69 10.05 -10.76 16.86
CA GLU A 69 11.05 -9.74 16.57
C GLU A 69 10.81 -9.14 15.17
N GLY A 70 10.36 -7.89 15.13
CA GLY A 70 10.15 -7.16 13.88
C GLY A 70 9.13 -6.03 14.04
N PRO A 71 8.97 -5.17 13.02
CA PRO A 71 7.93 -4.16 13.06
C PRO A 71 6.57 -4.86 13.14
N SER A 72 5.80 -4.54 14.19
CA SER A 72 4.45 -5.04 14.31
C SER A 72 3.63 -4.66 13.07
N ALA A 73 2.59 -5.43 12.75
CA ALA A 73 1.69 -5.10 11.64
C ALA A 73 1.17 -3.65 11.75
N SER A 74 0.94 -3.18 12.97
CA SER A 74 0.58 -1.78 13.26
C SER A 74 1.70 -0.79 12.90
N GLN A 75 2.97 -1.06 13.22
CA GLN A 75 4.09 -0.19 12.84
C GLN A 75 4.26 -0.12 11.31
N VAL A 76 4.14 -1.26 10.61
CA VAL A 76 4.18 -1.28 9.14
C VAL A 76 3.04 -0.45 8.55
N PHE A 77 1.83 -0.60 9.10
CA PHE A 77 0.65 0.17 8.69
C PHE A 77 0.83 1.68 8.93
N TRP A 78 1.30 2.09 10.10
CA TRP A 78 1.56 3.50 10.42
C TRP A 78 2.67 4.10 9.54
N ASN A 79 3.73 3.35 9.23
CA ASN A 79 4.77 3.80 8.30
C ASN A 79 4.22 4.01 6.87
N TRP A 80 3.35 3.13 6.39
CA TRP A 80 2.73 3.29 5.07
C TRP A 80 1.78 4.50 5.01
N ILE A 81 0.98 4.73 6.05
CA ILE A 81 0.14 5.93 6.16
C ILE A 81 1.00 7.19 6.16
N TRP A 82 2.10 7.20 6.92
CA TRP A 82 2.98 8.37 6.99
C TRP A 82 3.58 8.71 5.63
N LEU A 83 4.04 7.72 4.86
CA LEU A 83 4.56 7.96 3.51
C LEU A 83 3.52 8.59 2.57
N GLN A 84 2.27 8.11 2.62
CA GLN A 84 1.20 8.70 1.82
C GLN A 84 0.85 10.13 2.25
N ILE A 85 0.83 10.42 3.55
CA ILE A 85 0.58 11.76 4.07
C ILE A 85 1.75 12.69 3.72
N SER A 86 3.01 12.24 3.82
CA SER A 86 4.16 13.05 3.46
C SER A 86 4.18 13.41 1.98
N ASP A 87 3.84 12.48 1.10
CA ASP A 87 3.74 12.74 -0.34
C ASP A 87 2.63 13.75 -0.64
N PHE A 88 1.47 13.65 0.02
CA PHE A 88 0.39 14.62 -0.14
C PHE A 88 0.78 16.01 0.40
N ILE A 89 1.48 16.10 1.54
CA ILE A 89 1.98 17.37 2.09
C ILE A 89 3.00 18.00 1.14
N ILE A 90 3.90 17.21 0.54
CA ILE A 90 4.90 17.71 -0.42
C ILE A 90 4.24 18.19 -1.71
N ILE A 91 3.20 17.52 -2.20
CA ILE A 91 2.49 17.89 -3.44
C ILE A 91 1.54 19.09 -3.23
N SER A 92 0.87 19.17 -2.07
CA SER A 92 -0.07 20.27 -1.74
C SER A 92 0.61 21.53 -1.21
N SER A 93 1.84 21.39 -0.70
CA SER A 93 2.71 22.55 -0.49
C SER A 93 2.99 23.15 -1.86
N TRP A 94 2.53 24.38 -2.08
CA TRP A 94 2.81 25.15 -3.29
C TRP A 94 4.31 25.15 -3.54
N THR A 95 4.78 24.27 -4.41
CA THR A 95 6.19 24.22 -4.80
C THR A 95 6.54 25.58 -5.38
N ASP A 96 7.65 26.17 -4.93
CA ASP A 96 8.13 27.47 -5.44
C ASP A 96 8.25 27.47 -6.98
N GLN A 97 8.40 26.29 -7.59
CA GLN A 97 8.35 26.08 -9.03
C GLN A 97 7.01 26.51 -9.68
N GLN A 98 5.86 26.19 -9.08
CA GLN A 98 4.57 26.65 -9.62
C GLN A 98 4.36 28.15 -9.44
N ARG A 99 4.81 28.73 -8.32
CA ARG A 99 4.73 30.19 -8.11
C ARG A 99 5.68 30.93 -9.07
N ALA A 100 6.86 30.38 -9.34
CA ALA A 100 7.81 30.93 -10.32
C ALA A 100 7.33 30.77 -11.77
N ALA A 101 6.67 29.66 -12.12
CA ALA A 101 6.05 29.46 -13.43
C ALA A 101 4.87 30.43 -13.63
N ALA A 102 3.95 30.50 -12.66
CA ALA A 102 2.81 31.41 -12.71
C ALA A 102 3.22 32.90 -12.69
N ALA A 103 4.36 33.24 -12.06
CA ALA A 103 4.91 34.58 -12.09
C ALA A 103 5.44 34.99 -13.49
N LYS A 104 5.90 34.02 -14.30
CA LYS A 104 6.38 34.28 -15.66
C LYS A 104 5.25 34.50 -16.67
N GLU A 105 4.06 33.95 -16.42
CA GLU A 105 2.95 34.00 -17.39
C GLU A 105 2.14 35.32 -17.38
N GLY A 106 2.63 36.33 -16.65
CA GLY A 106 2.15 37.71 -16.74
C GLY A 106 0.68 37.91 -16.34
N TRP A 107 0.19 39.14 -16.48
CA TRP A 107 -1.18 39.50 -16.13
C TRP A 107 -2.22 38.83 -17.04
N GLY A 108 -1.82 38.47 -18.28
CA GLY A 108 -2.66 37.81 -19.26
C GLY A 108 -3.15 36.42 -18.82
N TYR A 109 -2.27 35.59 -18.26
CA TYR A 109 -2.67 34.26 -17.77
C TYR A 109 -3.72 34.35 -16.65
N ARG A 110 -3.53 35.30 -15.72
CA ARG A 110 -4.48 35.55 -14.62
C ARG A 110 -5.85 36.02 -15.15
N LEU A 111 -5.87 36.86 -16.18
CA LEU A 111 -7.11 37.30 -16.82
C LEU A 111 -7.83 36.16 -17.54
N VAL A 112 -7.12 35.29 -18.26
CA VAL A 112 -7.72 34.13 -18.94
C VAL A 112 -8.37 33.18 -17.94
N PHE A 113 -7.69 32.89 -16.82
CA PHE A 113 -8.28 32.08 -15.75
C PHE A 113 -9.52 32.71 -15.12
N SER A 114 -9.45 34.02 -14.85
CA SER A 114 -10.59 34.76 -14.27
C SER A 114 -11.77 34.81 -15.25
N ALA A 115 -11.51 35.07 -16.53
CA ALA A 115 -12.51 35.09 -17.59
C ALA A 115 -13.17 33.72 -17.79
N ARG A 116 -12.41 32.62 -17.67
CA ARG A 116 -12.96 31.26 -17.76
C ARG A 116 -13.92 30.97 -16.59
N LEU A 117 -13.55 31.38 -15.37
CA LEU A 117 -14.42 31.26 -14.19
C LEU A 117 -15.71 32.07 -14.38
N ILE A 118 -15.60 33.33 -14.78
CA ILE A 118 -16.76 34.19 -15.06
C ILE A 118 -17.62 33.58 -16.17
N GLY A 119 -17.02 33.05 -17.23
CA GLY A 119 -17.72 32.37 -18.32
C GLY A 119 -18.52 31.15 -17.85
N VAL A 120 -17.97 30.34 -16.94
CA VAL A 120 -18.71 29.22 -16.34
C VAL A 120 -19.91 29.71 -15.54
N PHE A 121 -19.76 30.78 -14.76
CA PHE A 121 -20.89 31.37 -14.02
C PHE A 121 -21.97 31.92 -14.96
N LEU A 122 -21.60 32.64 -16.02
CA LEU A 122 -22.56 33.17 -16.99
C LEU A 122 -23.30 32.06 -17.75
N VAL A 123 -22.62 30.98 -18.11
CA VAL A 123 -23.25 29.81 -18.76
C VAL A 123 -24.21 29.11 -17.81
N ALA A 124 -23.81 28.91 -16.55
CA ALA A 124 -24.68 28.31 -15.53
C ALA A 124 -25.94 29.16 -15.28
N ASP A 125 -25.77 30.48 -15.21
CA ASP A 125 -26.88 31.42 -15.00
C ASP A 125 -27.83 31.46 -16.22
N ALA A 126 -27.28 31.50 -17.44
CA ALA A 126 -28.06 31.43 -18.67
C ALA A 126 -28.82 30.09 -18.81
N LEU A 127 -28.22 28.97 -18.41
CA LEU A 127 -28.88 27.67 -18.33
C LEU A 127 -30.02 27.67 -17.31
N TYR A 128 -29.81 28.28 -16.15
CA TYR A 128 -30.83 28.38 -15.10
C TYR A 128 -32.04 29.20 -15.55
N PHE A 129 -31.80 30.40 -16.08
CA PHE A 129 -32.86 31.25 -16.64
C PHE A 129 -33.56 30.61 -17.84
N GLY A 130 -32.80 29.97 -18.74
CA GLY A 130 -33.35 29.24 -19.89
C GLY A 130 -34.24 28.08 -19.47
N ALA A 131 -33.82 27.29 -18.46
CA ALA A 131 -34.62 26.19 -17.92
C ALA A 131 -35.94 26.69 -17.29
N GLN A 132 -35.91 27.82 -16.58
CA GLN A 132 -37.14 28.42 -16.02
C GLN A 132 -38.09 28.93 -17.12
N GLN A 133 -37.58 29.58 -18.17
CA GLN A 133 -38.42 30.08 -19.26
C GLN A 133 -39.10 28.92 -20.02
N ILE A 134 -38.35 27.85 -20.31
CA ILE A 134 -38.87 26.64 -20.99
C ILE A 134 -39.92 25.95 -20.11
N GLY A 135 -39.70 25.88 -18.80
CA GLY A 135 -40.68 25.32 -17.86
C GLY A 135 -42.05 25.99 -17.96
N ARG A 136 -42.10 27.32 -18.12
CA ARG A 136 -43.37 28.06 -18.30
C ARG A 136 -44.01 27.81 -19.66
N TYR A 137 -43.23 27.81 -20.76
CA TYR A 137 -43.76 27.53 -22.09
C TYR A 137 -44.32 26.10 -22.21
N LEU A 138 -43.68 25.14 -21.54
CA LEU A 138 -44.21 23.79 -21.45
C LEU A 138 -45.51 23.75 -20.64
N GLN A 139 -45.65 24.50 -19.54
CA GLN A 139 -46.93 24.55 -18.83
C GLN A 139 -48.06 25.08 -19.71
N ASP A 140 -47.83 26.14 -20.48
CA ASP A 140 -48.86 26.73 -21.37
C ASP A 140 -49.33 25.76 -22.48
N ILE A 141 -48.41 24.99 -23.07
CA ILE A 141 -48.73 24.01 -24.12
C ILE A 141 -49.55 22.83 -23.58
N TRP A 142 -49.36 22.46 -22.31
CA TRP A 142 -50.05 21.32 -21.71
C TRP A 142 -51.41 21.68 -21.09
N THR A 143 -51.70 22.98 -20.92
CA THR A 143 -52.99 23.47 -20.38
C THR A 143 -54.05 23.78 -21.44
N HIS A 144 -53.74 23.63 -22.73
CA HIS A 144 -54.68 23.76 -23.85
C HIS A 144 -54.91 22.41 -24.55
#